data_AF-A0A6G3LKU6-F1
#
_entry.id   AF-A0A6G3LKU6-F1
#
_cell.length_a   1.000
_cell.length_b   1.000
_cell.length_c   1.000
_cell.angle_alpha   90.00
_cell.angle_beta   90.00
_cell.angle_gamma   90.00
#
_symmetry.space_group_name_H-M   'P 1'
#
loop_
_entity.id
_entity.type
_entity.pdbx_description
1 polymer ?
#
loop_
_entity_poly.entity_id
_entity_poly.type
_entity_poly.pdbx_seq_one_letter_code
_entity_poly.pdbx_strand_id
1 'polypeptide(L)'
;MENNQGNSWAEWFTVIKVPILKIAIGDQVFFFSPTHRIRTPGELLKVLKEDAWRIIDSEKPYQANFYETARLFDYFNGQEVPISVAVLTIEAGWKQRREKARQIPIQFHIIFYDKMWNKEKEITSQGLIETYSVIAEVRIFTSHGVPGYREEAIINIKRFERFQGLLTTPFEPFVPEDDPLFGELLHLATINVSVPRMKHDKGKKTNSGYMDITSFLKR
;
A
#
# COMPACT_ATOMS: atom_id res chain seq x y z
N MET A 1 28.50 21.06 -26.79
CA MET A 1 27.54 21.30 -25.69
C MET A 1 26.19 20.91 -26.22
N GLU A 2 25.78 19.67 -26.00
CA GLU A 2 24.47 19.18 -26.43
C GLU A 2 23.39 19.82 -25.55
N ASN A 3 22.49 20.54 -26.19
CA ASN A 3 21.37 21.20 -25.54
C ASN A 3 20.28 20.15 -25.27
N ASN A 4 20.47 19.34 -24.22
CA ASN A 4 19.45 18.40 -23.70
C ASN A 4 18.35 19.15 -22.91
N GLN A 5 17.83 20.25 -23.46
CA GLN A 5 16.58 20.83 -22.98
C GLN A 5 15.44 19.95 -23.50
N GLY A 6 15.20 18.84 -22.80
CA GLY A 6 13.96 18.09 -22.93
C GLY A 6 12.80 19.08 -22.74
N ASN A 7 11.85 19.08 -23.68
CA ASN A 7 10.69 19.97 -23.66
C ASN A 7 10.07 19.98 -22.25
N SER A 8 10.10 21.15 -21.60
CA SER A 8 9.40 21.37 -20.35
C SER A 8 8.19 22.26 -20.56
N TRP A 9 7.12 21.97 -19.84
CA TRP A 9 5.91 22.79 -19.88
C TRP A 9 5.23 22.79 -18.50
N ALA A 10 4.41 23.79 -18.26
CA ALA A 10 3.58 23.86 -17.07
C ALA A 10 2.27 23.11 -17.30
N GLU A 11 1.87 22.25 -16.36
CA GLU A 11 0.64 21.48 -16.44
C GLU A 11 -0.13 21.56 -15.12
N TRP A 12 -1.47 21.47 -15.19
CA TRP A 12 -2.30 21.33 -14.01
C TRP A 12 -2.29 19.89 -13.51
N PHE A 13 -2.01 19.76 -12.21
CA PHE A 13 -2.11 18.53 -11.48
C PHE A 13 -3.21 18.62 -10.45
N THR A 14 -4.00 17.54 -10.33
CA THR A 14 -4.71 17.26 -9.09
C THR A 14 -3.90 16.25 -8.29
N VAL A 15 -3.59 16.61 -7.06
CA VAL A 15 -2.85 15.77 -6.14
C VAL A 15 -3.81 15.22 -5.10
N ILE A 16 -3.69 13.92 -4.84
CA ILE A 16 -4.44 13.22 -3.80
C ILE A 16 -3.44 12.68 -2.80
N LYS A 17 -3.75 12.88 -1.52
CA LYS A 17 -3.09 12.23 -0.40
C LYS A 17 -4.09 11.34 0.30
N VAL A 18 -3.74 10.08 0.53
CA VAL A 18 -4.60 9.10 1.18
C VAL A 18 -3.90 8.60 2.45
N PRO A 19 -4.61 8.57 3.60
CA PRO A 19 -4.04 8.05 4.83
C PRO A 19 -4.03 6.52 4.78
N ILE A 20 -2.90 5.93 5.11
CA ILE A 20 -2.72 4.48 5.26
C ILE A 20 -2.39 4.19 6.72
N LEU A 21 -3.25 3.43 7.39
CA LEU A 21 -3.00 3.01 8.76
C LEU A 21 -2.08 1.80 8.77
N LYS A 22 -0.91 1.94 9.40
CA LYS A 22 0.02 0.86 9.71
C LYS A 22 -0.16 0.44 11.15
N ILE A 23 -0.36 -0.86 11.37
CA ILE A 23 -0.43 -1.47 12.70
C ILE A 23 0.58 -2.60 12.73
N ALA A 24 1.51 -2.57 13.69
CA ALA A 24 2.39 -3.70 13.97
C ALA A 24 2.05 -4.31 15.33
N ILE A 25 1.84 -5.62 15.35
CA ILE A 25 1.56 -6.45 16.53
C ILE A 25 2.70 -7.48 16.60
N GLY A 26 3.74 -7.17 17.37
CA GLY A 26 4.96 -7.97 17.39
C GLY A 26 5.63 -8.00 16.03
N ASP A 27 5.71 -9.19 15.43
CA ASP A 27 6.24 -9.45 14.09
C ASP A 27 5.22 -9.29 12.96
N GLN A 28 3.93 -9.15 13.28
CA GLN A 28 2.86 -9.03 12.30
C GLN A 28 2.61 -7.57 11.94
N VAL A 29 2.68 -7.24 10.66
CA VAL A 29 2.41 -5.87 10.16
C VAL A 29 1.19 -5.87 9.26
N PHE A 30 0.31 -4.90 9.48
CA PHE A 30 -0.94 -4.69 8.76
C PHE A 30 -0.99 -3.27 8.20
N PHE A 31 -1.45 -3.13 6.96
CA PHE A 31 -1.71 -1.84 6.32
C PHE A 31 -3.18 -1.76 5.93
N PHE A 32 -3.82 -0.65 6.23
CA PHE A 32 -5.21 -0.40 5.90
C PHE A 32 -5.33 0.91 5.15
N SER A 33 -5.90 0.85 3.95
CA SER A 33 -6.48 2.03 3.31
C SER A 33 -7.86 2.27 3.89
N PRO A 34 -8.51 3.41 3.57
CA PRO A 34 -9.89 3.64 3.97
C PRO A 34 -10.85 2.54 3.49
N THR A 35 -10.55 1.84 2.38
CA THR A 35 -11.49 0.89 1.75
C THR A 35 -11.14 -0.58 1.94
N HIS A 36 -9.86 -0.92 2.15
CA HIS A 36 -9.43 -2.32 2.30
C HIS A 36 -8.09 -2.46 3.01
N ARG A 37 -7.81 -3.69 3.45
CA ARG A 37 -6.47 -4.10 3.91
C ARG A 37 -5.53 -4.23 2.70
N ILE A 38 -4.41 -3.53 2.76
CA ILE A 38 -3.34 -3.59 1.76
C ILE A 38 -2.36 -4.70 2.13
N ARG A 39 -2.03 -5.53 1.15
CA ARG A 39 -1.12 -6.68 1.22
C ARG A 39 -0.03 -6.59 0.16
N THR A 40 -0.26 -5.84 -0.92
CA THR A 40 0.70 -5.70 -2.02
C THR A 40 0.87 -4.24 -2.47
N PRO A 41 2.02 -3.88 -3.05
CA PRO A 41 2.20 -2.56 -3.65
C PRO A 41 1.19 -2.25 -4.76
N GLY A 42 0.73 -3.25 -5.52
CA GLY A 42 -0.26 -3.05 -6.59
C GLY A 42 -1.63 -2.57 -6.07
N GLU A 43 -2.00 -2.97 -4.85
CA GLU A 43 -3.23 -2.51 -4.20
C GLU A 43 -3.18 -1.03 -3.82
N LEU A 44 -2.00 -0.48 -3.50
CA LEU A 44 -1.85 0.97 -3.25
C LEU A 44 -2.27 1.81 -4.46
N LEU A 45 -1.87 1.39 -5.66
CA LEU A 45 -2.24 2.10 -6.89
C LEU A 45 -3.75 2.05 -7.14
N LYS A 46 -4.41 0.94 -6.77
CA LYS A 46 -5.86 0.82 -6.84
C LYS A 46 -6.55 1.75 -5.84
N VAL A 47 -6.05 1.84 -4.61
CA VAL A 47 -6.53 2.78 -3.59
C VAL A 47 -6.53 4.21 -4.12
N LEU A 48 -5.40 4.61 -4.71
CA LEU A 48 -5.19 5.93 -5.27
C LEU A 48 -6.09 6.23 -6.49
N LYS A 49 -6.23 5.28 -7.42
CA LYS A 49 -6.94 5.49 -8.70
C LYS A 49 -8.47 5.40 -8.61
N GLU A 50 -9.01 4.55 -7.74
CA GLU A 50 -10.44 4.22 -7.76
C GLU A 50 -11.12 4.55 -6.42
N ASP A 51 -10.58 3.99 -5.35
CA ASP A 51 -11.26 3.99 -4.05
C ASP A 51 -11.28 5.37 -3.38
N ALA A 52 -10.17 6.11 -3.47
CA ALA A 52 -10.06 7.45 -2.92
C ALA A 52 -11.07 8.41 -3.56
N TRP A 53 -11.18 8.37 -4.89
CA TRP A 53 -12.12 9.23 -5.64
C TRP A 53 -13.56 9.02 -5.22
N ARG A 54 -13.98 7.77 -5.02
CA ARG A 54 -15.33 7.46 -4.53
C ARG A 54 -15.62 8.10 -3.17
N ILE A 55 -14.63 8.16 -2.27
CA ILE A 55 -14.78 8.83 -0.98
C ILE A 55 -14.78 10.35 -1.17
N ILE A 56 -13.89 10.87 -2.02
CA ILE A 56 -13.78 12.29 -2.34
C ILE A 56 -15.08 12.87 -2.89
N ASP A 57 -15.75 12.13 -3.76
CA ASP A 57 -17.02 12.53 -4.37
C ASP A 57 -18.19 12.51 -3.39
N SER A 58 -18.08 11.74 -2.30
CA SER A 58 -19.12 11.68 -1.26
C SER A 58 -19.14 12.93 -0.38
N GLU A 59 -18.04 13.70 -0.33
CA GLU A 59 -17.84 14.91 0.49
C GLU A 59 -18.21 14.76 1.98
N LYS A 60 -18.20 13.54 2.51
CA LYS A 60 -18.58 13.24 3.90
C LYS A 60 -17.45 12.58 4.65
N PRO A 61 -17.35 12.77 5.98
CA PRO A 61 -16.48 11.96 6.82
C PRO A 61 -16.73 10.47 6.57
N TYR A 62 -15.64 9.70 6.50
CA TYR A 62 -15.70 8.29 6.16
C TYR A 62 -15.18 7.44 7.31
N GLN A 63 -15.93 6.39 7.65
CA GLN A 63 -15.53 5.43 8.67
C GLN A 63 -15.10 4.12 8.02
N ALA A 64 -13.83 3.74 8.22
CA ALA A 64 -13.24 2.52 7.74
C ALA A 64 -13.27 1.46 8.85
N ASN A 65 -14.05 0.40 8.65
CA ASN A 65 -14.22 -0.68 9.63
C ASN A 65 -13.56 -1.96 9.13
N PHE A 66 -12.69 -2.56 9.94
CA PHE A 66 -12.02 -3.81 9.61
C PHE A 66 -12.05 -4.80 10.77
N TYR A 67 -12.11 -6.08 10.40
CA TYR A 67 -11.98 -7.19 11.33
C TYR A 67 -10.88 -8.12 10.83
N GLU A 68 -9.84 -8.31 11.62
CA GLU A 68 -8.65 -9.06 11.24
C GLU A 68 -8.21 -10.01 12.34
N THR A 69 -7.48 -11.06 11.97
CA THR A 69 -6.93 -12.01 12.93
C THR A 69 -5.47 -11.70 13.19
N ALA A 70 -5.08 -11.59 14.46
CA ALA A 70 -3.70 -11.37 14.87
C ALA A 70 -3.40 -12.11 16.18
N ARG A 71 -2.12 -12.41 16.40
CA ARG A 71 -1.61 -12.95 17.65
C ARG A 71 -1.45 -11.77 18.62
N LEU A 72 -2.38 -11.65 19.56
CA LEU A 72 -2.38 -10.58 20.57
C LEU A 72 -1.54 -10.94 21.79
N PHE A 73 -1.27 -12.23 21.99
CA PHE A 73 -0.48 -12.74 23.12
C PHE A 73 0.65 -13.64 22.62
N ASP A 74 1.79 -13.60 23.28
CA ASP A 74 2.84 -14.61 23.09
C ASP A 74 2.36 -15.92 23.72
N TYR A 75 2.27 -16.97 22.91
CA TYR A 75 1.70 -18.25 23.32
C TYR A 75 2.61 -19.05 24.25
N PHE A 76 3.87 -18.67 24.41
CA PHE A 76 4.80 -19.34 25.31
C PHE A 76 4.75 -18.78 26.74
N ASN A 77 4.63 -17.46 26.89
CA ASN A 77 4.64 -16.80 28.21
C ASN A 77 3.32 -16.14 28.59
N GLY A 78 2.33 -16.11 27.68
CA GLY A 78 1.00 -15.52 27.90
C GLY A 78 0.97 -13.99 27.97
N GLN A 79 2.07 -13.30 27.65
CA GLN A 79 2.14 -11.84 27.71
C GLN A 79 1.51 -11.20 26.48
N GLU A 80 0.89 -10.02 26.65
CA GLU A 80 0.41 -9.22 25.52
C GLU A 80 1.58 -8.81 24.62
N VAL A 81 1.39 -9.00 23.32
CA VAL A 81 2.36 -8.62 22.29
C VAL A 81 2.30 -7.09 22.13
N PRO A 82 3.45 -6.40 22.04
CA PRO A 82 3.47 -4.96 21.84
C PRO A 82 2.78 -4.56 20.53
N ILE A 83 1.97 -3.51 20.61
CA ILE A 83 1.24 -2.94 19.48
C ILE A 83 1.76 -1.54 19.20
N SER A 84 2.09 -1.25 17.94
CA SER A 84 2.40 0.09 17.46
C SER A 84 1.47 0.48 16.33
N VAL A 85 1.10 1.75 16.29
CA VAL A 85 0.14 2.31 15.33
C VAL A 85 0.73 3.57 14.73
N ALA A 86 0.69 3.68 13.41
CA ALA A 86 1.13 4.87 12.68
C ALA A 86 0.18 5.16 11.52
N VAL A 87 -0.12 6.44 11.28
CA VAL A 87 -0.85 6.89 10.10
C VAL A 87 0.16 7.43 9.12
N LEU A 88 0.33 6.72 8.02
CA LEU A 88 1.19 7.07 6.90
C LEU A 88 0.35 7.75 5.83
N THR A 89 0.99 8.40 4.86
CA THR A 89 0.30 9.06 3.76
C THR A 89 0.94 8.66 2.46
N ILE A 90 0.12 8.16 1.54
CA ILE A 90 0.51 7.96 0.15
C ILE A 90 0.01 9.15 -0.67
N GLU A 91 0.83 9.62 -1.61
CA GLU A 91 0.53 10.79 -2.44
C GLU A 91 0.64 10.42 -3.92
N ALA A 92 -0.23 10.96 -4.76
CA ALA A 92 -0.14 10.80 -6.22
C ALA A 92 -0.76 12.00 -6.95
N GLY A 93 -0.26 12.30 -8.14
CA GLY A 93 -0.70 13.42 -8.97
C GLY A 93 -1.27 12.97 -10.32
N TRP A 94 -2.40 13.53 -10.74
CA TRP A 94 -2.99 13.30 -12.06
C TRP A 94 -2.95 14.56 -12.89
N LYS A 95 -2.54 14.41 -14.16
CA LYS A 95 -2.73 15.45 -15.18
C LYS A 95 -4.22 15.55 -15.50
N GLN A 96 -4.92 16.45 -14.83
CA GLN A 96 -6.35 16.66 -15.04
C GLN A 96 -6.73 18.11 -14.77
N ARG A 97 -7.95 18.48 -15.16
CA ARG A 97 -8.48 19.83 -14.90
C ARG A 97 -8.52 20.09 -13.39
N ARG A 98 -8.43 21.36 -13.04
CA ARG A 98 -8.44 21.87 -11.67
C ARG A 98 -9.63 21.31 -10.88
N GLU A 99 -9.32 20.49 -9.89
CA GLU A 99 -10.26 20.08 -8.85
C GLU A 99 -10.26 21.05 -7.67
N LYS A 100 -11.40 21.13 -6.99
CA LYS A 100 -11.53 21.92 -5.75
C LYS A 100 -10.71 21.23 -4.66
N ALA A 101 -9.97 22.03 -3.89
CA ALA A 101 -9.28 21.50 -2.72
C ALA A 101 -10.29 21.00 -1.68
N ARG A 102 -10.08 19.78 -1.18
CA ARG A 102 -10.94 19.14 -0.17
C ARG A 102 -10.09 18.45 0.88
N GLN A 103 -10.64 18.36 2.08
CA GLN A 103 -10.09 17.60 3.19
C GLN A 103 -11.21 16.77 3.78
N ILE A 104 -11.05 15.45 3.79
CA ILE A 104 -12.08 14.50 4.22
C ILE A 104 -11.55 13.67 5.39
N PRO A 105 -12.11 13.85 6.60
CA PRO A 105 -11.72 13.06 7.75
C PRO A 105 -12.03 11.58 7.56
N ILE A 106 -11.05 10.74 7.89
CA ILE A 106 -11.18 9.28 7.89
C ILE A 106 -11.04 8.80 9.34
N GLN A 107 -12.00 8.02 9.81
CA GLN A 107 -11.90 7.33 11.09
C GLN A 107 -11.72 5.83 10.85
N PHE A 108 -10.57 5.32 11.26
CA PHE A 108 -10.26 3.91 11.23
C PHE A 108 -10.72 3.24 12.52
N HIS A 109 -11.43 2.12 12.38
CA HIS A 109 -11.84 1.22 13.46
C HIS A 109 -11.46 -0.21 13.09
N ILE A 110 -10.46 -0.76 13.76
CA ILE A 110 -9.93 -2.10 13.47
C ILE A 110 -10.10 -2.96 14.71
N ILE A 111 -10.77 -4.08 14.54
CA ILE A 111 -10.88 -5.10 15.57
C ILE A 111 -9.95 -6.26 15.19
N PHE A 112 -9.01 -6.56 16.08
CA PHE A 112 -8.16 -7.74 15.98
C PHE A 112 -8.67 -8.84 16.88
N TYR A 113 -8.74 -10.06 16.35
CA TYR A 113 -9.15 -11.25 17.10
C TYR A 113 -8.01 -12.28 17.19
N ASP A 114 -7.70 -12.66 18.43
CA ASP A 114 -6.80 -13.75 18.76
C ASP A 114 -7.60 -15.05 18.87
N LYS A 115 -7.38 -15.96 17.92
CA LYS A 115 -8.08 -17.25 17.85
C LYS A 115 -7.72 -18.20 18.99
N MET A 116 -6.50 -18.11 19.54
CA MET A 116 -6.03 -19.05 20.55
C MET A 116 -6.58 -18.69 21.92
N TRP A 117 -6.60 -17.39 22.25
CA TRP A 117 -7.07 -16.89 23.54
C TRP A 117 -8.54 -16.45 23.53
N ASN A 118 -9.19 -16.43 22.36
CA ASN A 118 -10.54 -15.94 22.16
C ASN A 118 -10.71 -14.51 22.71
N LYS A 119 -9.78 -13.62 22.34
CA LYS A 119 -9.71 -12.23 22.80
C LYS A 119 -9.74 -11.28 21.63
N GLU A 120 -10.35 -10.11 21.86
CA GLU A 120 -10.40 -9.03 20.89
C GLU A 120 -9.65 -7.81 21.39
N LYS A 121 -9.09 -7.05 20.45
CA LYS A 121 -8.49 -5.74 20.69
C LYS A 121 -8.98 -4.77 19.62
N GLU A 122 -9.53 -3.65 20.07
CA GLU A 122 -9.93 -2.57 19.20
C GLU A 122 -8.81 -1.52 19.09
N ILE A 123 -8.58 -1.06 17.87
CA ILE A 123 -7.66 0.03 17.56
C ILE A 123 -8.43 1.05 16.73
N THR A 124 -8.48 2.28 17.23
CA THR A 124 -9.04 3.41 16.51
C THR A 124 -7.96 4.41 16.15
N SER A 125 -8.09 5.03 14.98
CA SER A 125 -7.17 6.07 14.52
C SER A 125 -7.87 7.04 13.58
N GLN A 126 -7.28 8.21 13.38
CA GLN A 126 -7.80 9.24 12.50
C GLN A 126 -6.78 9.58 11.43
N GLY A 127 -7.27 9.75 10.20
CA GLY A 127 -6.47 10.20 9.06
C GLY A 127 -7.24 11.24 8.25
N LEU A 128 -6.59 11.75 7.22
CA LEU A 128 -7.16 12.76 6.34
C LEU A 128 -6.88 12.41 4.89
N ILE A 129 -7.93 12.33 4.07
CA ILE A 129 -7.75 12.42 2.61
C ILE A 129 -7.67 13.90 2.25
N GLU A 130 -6.62 14.28 1.55
CA GLU A 130 -6.47 15.64 1.01
C GLU A 130 -6.47 15.60 -0.51
N THR A 131 -7.20 16.52 -1.12
CA THR A 131 -7.08 16.82 -2.55
C THR A 131 -6.77 18.28 -2.74
N TYR A 132 -5.89 18.59 -3.70
CA TYR A 132 -5.61 19.96 -4.10
C TYR A 132 -5.14 19.99 -5.55
N SER A 133 -5.27 21.16 -6.18
CA SER A 133 -4.76 21.39 -7.52
C SER A 133 -3.56 22.31 -7.50
N VAL A 134 -2.55 22.02 -8.30
CA VAL A 134 -1.31 22.79 -8.40
C VAL A 134 -0.79 22.78 -9.83
N ILE A 135 -0.15 23.88 -10.25
CA ILE A 135 0.60 23.91 -11.49
C ILE A 135 2.02 23.44 -11.20
N ALA A 136 2.50 22.47 -11.96
CA ALA A 136 3.87 21.96 -11.85
C ALA A 136 4.55 21.95 -13.22
N GLU A 137 5.87 22.14 -13.21
CA GLU A 137 6.70 21.92 -14.39
C GLU A 137 6.83 20.42 -14.65
N VAL A 138 6.53 20.01 -15.88
CA VAL A 138 6.70 18.64 -16.37
C VAL A 138 7.88 18.60 -17.31
N ARG A 139 8.73 17.58 -17.17
CA ARG A 139 9.87 17.31 -18.04
C ARG A 139 9.78 15.90 -18.59
N ILE A 140 10.10 15.74 -19.87
CA ILE A 140 10.20 14.42 -20.51
C ILE A 140 11.66 14.02 -20.61
N PHE A 141 11.94 12.77 -20.23
CA PHE A 141 13.22 12.11 -20.39
C PHE A 141 13.02 10.86 -21.24
N THR A 142 13.91 10.62 -22.20
CA THR A 142 13.95 9.34 -22.91
C THR A 142 14.35 8.24 -21.92
N SER A 143 13.58 7.15 -21.89
CA SER A 143 13.90 6.04 -20.99
C SER A 143 15.14 5.31 -21.50
N HIS A 144 16.18 5.22 -20.67
CA HIS A 144 17.38 4.44 -21.01
C HIS A 144 17.11 2.96 -20.78
N GLY A 145 17.04 2.17 -21.86
CA GLY A 145 16.98 0.70 -21.80
C GLY A 145 15.57 0.09 -21.80
N VAL A 146 14.50 0.89 -21.81
CA VAL A 146 13.11 0.42 -21.94
C VAL A 146 12.40 1.23 -23.02
N PRO A 147 11.64 0.61 -23.96
CA PRO A 147 10.85 1.35 -24.93
C PRO A 147 9.84 2.28 -24.23
N GLY A 148 9.96 3.59 -24.45
CA GLY A 148 9.10 4.58 -23.83
C GLY A 148 9.83 5.86 -23.41
N TYR A 149 9.13 6.69 -22.64
CA TYR A 149 9.67 7.91 -22.03
C TYR A 149 9.24 8.00 -20.56
N ARG A 150 10.05 8.67 -19.75
CA ARG A 150 9.71 9.03 -18.38
C ARG A 150 9.26 10.48 -18.36
N GLU A 151 8.18 10.75 -17.67
CA GLU A 151 7.78 12.11 -17.32
C GLU A 151 8.08 12.34 -15.85
N GLU A 152 8.66 13.49 -15.55
CA GLU A 152 8.85 13.95 -14.18
C GLU A 152 8.05 15.23 -13.96
N ALA A 153 7.46 15.37 -12.78
CA ALA A 153 6.83 16.59 -12.32
C ALA A 153 7.41 16.97 -10.95
N ILE A 154 7.70 18.25 -10.75
CA ILE A 154 8.12 18.76 -9.44
C ILE A 154 6.90 19.39 -8.77
N ILE A 155 6.34 18.69 -7.79
CA ILE A 155 5.16 19.12 -7.03
C ILE A 155 5.58 19.34 -5.59
N ASN A 156 5.44 20.57 -5.10
CA ASN A 156 5.83 20.94 -3.73
C ASN A 156 7.26 20.48 -3.35
N ILE A 157 8.23 20.68 -4.25
CA ILE A 157 9.65 20.34 -4.08
C ILE A 157 9.92 18.81 -4.13
N LYS A 158 8.89 17.96 -4.20
CA LYS A 158 9.03 16.52 -4.40
C LYS A 158 9.02 16.19 -5.88
N ARG A 159 9.87 15.24 -6.30
CA ARG A 159 9.82 14.66 -7.64
C ARG A 159 8.78 13.56 -7.69
N PHE A 160 7.86 13.69 -8.63
CA PHE A 160 6.94 12.64 -9.01
C PHE A 160 7.28 12.15 -10.41
N GLU A 161 7.20 10.84 -10.61
CA GLU A 161 7.55 10.20 -11.86
C GLU A 161 6.37 9.42 -12.43
N ARG A 162 6.33 9.36 -13.75
CA ARG A 162 5.43 8.49 -14.51
C ARG A 162 6.18 7.91 -15.70
N PHE A 163 6.18 6.60 -15.82
CA PHE A 163 6.70 5.93 -17.01
C PHE A 163 5.59 5.78 -18.05
N GLN A 164 5.91 6.09 -19.31
CA GLN A 164 5.04 5.91 -20.46
C GLN A 164 5.71 4.93 -21.43
N GLY A 165 5.14 3.73 -21.55
CA GLY A 165 5.57 2.65 -22.45
C GLY A 165 4.38 1.92 -23.09
N LEU A 166 4.62 0.72 -23.63
CA LEU A 166 3.61 -0.03 -24.40
C LEU A 166 2.36 -0.45 -23.59
N LEU A 167 2.48 -0.56 -22.27
CA LEU A 167 1.45 -1.09 -21.37
C LEU A 167 0.85 -0.03 -20.43
N THR A 168 1.30 1.22 -20.53
CA THR A 168 0.87 2.31 -19.65
C THR A 168 -0.18 3.14 -20.36
N THR A 169 -1.06 3.77 -19.58
CA THR A 169 -2.07 4.68 -20.12
C THR A 169 -1.68 6.14 -19.85
N PRO A 170 -2.11 7.09 -20.70
CA PRO A 170 -1.87 8.52 -20.47
C PRO A 170 -2.58 9.06 -19.21
N PHE A 171 -3.44 8.27 -18.58
CA PHE A 171 -4.19 8.61 -17.37
C PHE A 171 -3.58 8.05 -16.09
N GLU A 172 -2.42 7.39 -16.17
CA GLU A 172 -1.75 6.92 -14.97
C GLU A 172 -1.25 8.09 -14.11
N PRO A 173 -1.30 7.95 -12.78
CA PRO A 173 -0.80 8.95 -11.88
C PRO A 173 0.73 9.05 -11.97
N PHE A 174 1.20 10.24 -11.65
CA PHE A 174 2.55 10.51 -11.20
C PHE A 174 2.64 10.09 -9.74
N VAL A 175 3.65 9.29 -9.40
CA VAL A 175 3.91 8.82 -8.03
C VAL A 175 5.25 9.37 -7.54
N PRO A 176 5.43 9.65 -6.23
CA PRO A 176 6.70 10.09 -5.69
C PRO A 176 7.82 9.07 -5.97
N GLU A 177 9.00 9.55 -6.36
CA GLU A 177 10.18 8.69 -6.58
C GLU A 177 10.56 7.91 -5.31
N ASP A 178 10.53 8.59 -4.16
CA ASP A 178 10.97 8.08 -2.85
C ASP A 178 9.79 7.78 -1.90
N ASP A 179 8.76 7.06 -2.35
CA ASP A 179 7.65 6.72 -1.45
C ASP A 179 8.03 5.57 -0.48
N PRO A 180 8.17 5.84 0.85
CA PRO A 180 8.61 4.84 1.81
C PRO A 180 7.60 3.69 1.98
N LEU A 181 6.31 3.91 1.70
CA LEU A 181 5.28 2.86 1.80
C LEU A 181 5.48 1.77 0.76
N PHE A 182 5.90 2.14 -0.46
CA PHE A 182 6.20 1.17 -1.50
C PHE A 182 7.36 0.26 -1.11
N GLY A 183 8.42 0.83 -0.53
CA GLY A 183 9.57 0.06 -0.03
C GLY A 183 9.19 -0.93 1.08
N GLU A 184 8.39 -0.51 2.06
CA GLU A 184 7.92 -1.37 3.14
C GLU A 184 7.03 -2.52 2.64
N LEU A 185 6.09 -2.25 1.73
CA LEU A 185 5.20 -3.28 1.19
C LEU A 185 5.92 -4.26 0.28
N LEU A 186 6.93 -3.81 -0.48
CA LEU A 186 7.80 -4.69 -1.25
C LEU A 186 8.54 -5.67 -0.31
N HIS A 187 9.14 -5.15 0.77
CA HIS A 187 9.84 -5.98 1.75
C HIS A 187 8.91 -7.03 2.39
N LEU A 188 7.68 -6.65 2.75
CA LEU A 188 6.69 -7.59 3.30
C LEU A 188 6.23 -8.63 2.28
N ALA A 189 6.08 -8.26 1.01
CA ALA A 189 5.78 -9.22 -0.05
C ALA A 189 6.92 -10.24 -0.19
N THR A 190 8.19 -9.81 -0.10
CA THR A 190 9.36 -10.70 -0.17
C THR A 190 9.43 -11.67 1.02
N ILE A 191 9.13 -11.21 2.24
CA ILE A 191 9.05 -12.08 3.42
C ILE A 191 7.95 -13.14 3.26
N ASN A 192 6.76 -12.73 2.78
CA ASN A 192 5.64 -13.66 2.60
C ASN A 192 5.85 -14.68 1.47
N VAL A 193 6.76 -14.41 0.52
CA VAL A 193 7.15 -15.34 -0.56
C VAL A 193 8.26 -16.29 -0.11
N SER A 194 9.13 -15.87 0.82
CA SER A 194 10.25 -16.68 1.33
C SER A 194 9.85 -17.66 2.44
N VAL A 195 8.62 -17.57 2.97
CA VAL A 195 8.02 -18.66 3.75
C VAL A 195 7.57 -19.75 2.77
N PRO A 196 8.13 -20.99 2.83
CA PRO A 196 7.70 -22.06 1.96
C PRO A 196 6.20 -22.32 2.17
N ARG A 197 5.39 -21.96 1.18
CA ARG A 197 4.01 -22.43 1.14
C ARG A 197 4.07 -23.94 0.96
N MET A 198 3.81 -24.69 2.04
CA MET A 198 3.43 -26.10 1.90
C MET A 198 2.22 -26.12 0.98
N LYS A 199 2.44 -26.48 -0.29
CA LYS A 199 1.35 -26.81 -1.20
C LYS A 199 0.62 -27.97 -0.55
N HIS A 200 -0.62 -27.74 -0.14
CA HIS A 200 -1.54 -28.83 0.11
C HIS A 200 -1.74 -29.52 -1.24
N ASP A 201 -0.94 -30.56 -1.49
CA ASP A 201 -1.19 -31.50 -2.56
C ASP A 201 -2.58 -32.09 -2.28
N LYS A 202 -3.56 -31.76 -3.12
CA LYS A 202 -4.81 -32.52 -3.22
C LYS A 202 -4.48 -33.83 -3.92
N GLY A 203 -3.72 -34.67 -3.23
CA GLY A 203 -3.43 -36.06 -3.58
C GLY A 203 -4.52 -36.97 -3.03
N LYS A 204 -5.04 -37.81 -3.91
CA LYS A 204 -6.13 -38.78 -3.72
C LYS A 204 -6.00 -39.61 -2.43
N LYS A 205 -7.15 -39.97 -1.86
CA LYS A 205 -7.30 -41.08 -0.91
C LYS A 205 -6.58 -42.34 -1.44
N THR A 206 -5.62 -42.84 -0.68
CA THR A 206 -5.31 -44.27 -0.59
C THR A 206 -4.96 -44.59 0.86
N ASN A 207 -5.76 -45.49 1.44
CA ASN A 207 -5.47 -46.14 2.72
C ASN A 207 -4.18 -46.96 2.60
N SER A 208 -3.28 -46.80 3.57
CA SER A 208 -2.50 -47.87 4.24
C SER A 208 -1.09 -47.39 4.60
N GLY A 209 -0.60 -47.89 5.74
CA GLY A 209 0.83 -48.01 6.01
C GLY A 209 1.40 -46.95 6.93
N TYR A 210 1.62 -47.35 8.18
CA TYR A 210 2.58 -46.82 9.13
C TYR A 210 3.71 -45.98 8.50
N MET A 211 3.90 -44.74 8.97
CA MET A 211 5.17 -44.02 8.80
C MET A 211 5.88 -43.92 10.15
N ASP A 212 7.02 -44.58 10.15
CA ASP A 212 8.04 -44.71 11.18
C ASP A 212 8.71 -43.35 11.46
N ILE A 213 8.82 -42.95 12.73
CA ILE A 213 9.30 -41.62 13.18
C ILE A 213 10.85 -41.59 13.27
N THR A 214 11.55 -42.55 12.68
CA THR A 214 12.98 -42.75 12.92
C THR A 214 13.93 -41.87 12.11
N SER A 215 13.46 -40.94 11.29
CA SER A 215 14.37 -40.08 10.48
C SER A 215 14.84 -38.78 11.14
N PHE A 216 14.42 -38.46 12.39
CA PHE A 216 14.84 -37.22 13.07
C PHE A 216 15.96 -37.38 14.11
N LEU A 217 16.59 -38.54 14.21
CA LEU A 217 17.78 -38.72 15.05
C LEU A 217 18.88 -39.47 14.30
N LYS A 218 19.72 -38.71 13.58
CA LYS A 218 21.16 -38.99 13.47
C LYS A 218 21.90 -37.76 12.89
N ARG A 219 22.55 -37.06 13.83
CA ARG A 219 23.68 -36.11 13.78
C ARG A 219 23.82 -35.19 12.57
#